data_AF-A0A0C2MN31-F1
#
_entry.id   AF-A0A0C2MN31-F1
#
_cell.length_a   1.000
_cell.length_b   1.000
_cell.length_c   1.000
_cell.angle_alpha   90.00
_cell.angle_beta   90.00
_cell.angle_gamma   90.00
#
_symmetry.space_group_name_H-M   'P 1'
#
loop_
_entity.id
_entity.type
_entity.pdbx_description
1 polymer ?
#
loop_
_entity_poly.entity_id
_entity_poly.type
_entity_poly.pdbx_seq_one_letter_code
_entity_poly.pdbx_strand_id
1 'polypeptide(L)'
;MARHVTYALLIYQLKTVLTIVSKNPCWDHEDCKSCISHPLCVWVTKMDDYLYSPATRNGTHHCVLRQHSTQFKSEDIYDPEPSFEPRRMFHWAGLIFEPDNVVIRAKAGAQVEFELSVKPVQAKILNIYFLIHRTMALKNILAIISDNLDEIVQGLEKNF
;
A
#
# COMPACT_ATOMS: atom_id res chain seq x y z
N MET A 1 -25.80 47.97 -51.77
CA MET A 1 -25.25 48.23 -50.42
C MET A 1 -25.65 47.08 -49.52
N ALA A 2 -24.70 46.19 -49.25
CA ALA A 2 -24.89 45.00 -48.44
C ALA A 2 -24.90 45.38 -46.95
N ARG A 3 -26.00 45.10 -46.25
CA ARG A 3 -26.00 45.00 -44.79
C ARG A 3 -26.11 43.53 -44.43
N HIS A 4 -24.96 42.86 -44.39
CA HIS A 4 -24.80 41.61 -43.67
C HIS A 4 -24.98 41.92 -42.19
N VAL A 5 -26.24 41.91 -41.73
CA VAL A 5 -26.55 41.76 -40.32
C VAL A 5 -26.17 40.34 -39.99
N THR A 6 -24.94 40.18 -39.52
CA THR A 6 -24.45 39.01 -38.81
C THR A 6 -25.42 38.78 -37.66
N TYR A 7 -26.45 37.96 -37.91
CA TYR A 7 -27.15 37.25 -36.87
C TYR A 7 -26.10 36.37 -36.21
N ALA A 8 -25.44 36.93 -35.20
CA ALA A 8 -24.77 36.19 -34.18
C ALA A 8 -25.86 35.30 -33.56
N LEU A 9 -26.03 34.13 -34.18
CA LEU A 9 -26.57 32.94 -33.57
C LEU A 9 -25.68 32.69 -32.35
N LEU A 10 -25.99 33.41 -31.28
CA LEU A 10 -25.75 33.02 -29.91
C LEU A 10 -26.52 31.71 -29.74
N ILE A 11 -25.95 30.65 -30.30
CA ILE A 11 -26.23 29.27 -29.94
C ILE A 11 -25.80 29.22 -28.48
N TYR A 12 -26.75 29.53 -27.62
CA TYR A 12 -26.70 29.36 -26.20
C TYR A 12 -26.50 27.85 -26.00
N GLN A 13 -25.24 27.44 -25.92
CA GLN A 13 -24.84 26.08 -25.60
C GLN A 13 -25.24 25.84 -24.14
N LEU A 14 -26.52 25.53 -23.94
CA LEU A 14 -27.05 24.91 -22.74
C LEU A 14 -26.34 23.57 -22.58
N LYS A 15 -25.16 23.61 -21.96
CA LYS A 15 -24.51 22.42 -21.42
C LYS A 15 -25.35 21.99 -20.22
N THR A 16 -26.31 21.11 -20.46
CA THR A 16 -26.98 20.36 -19.41
C THR A 16 -25.91 19.55 -18.69
N VAL A 17 -25.46 20.04 -17.54
CA VAL A 17 -24.62 19.26 -16.64
C VAL A 17 -25.55 18.23 -16.01
N LEU A 18 -25.49 17.00 -16.50
CA LEU A 18 -26.17 15.87 -15.88
C LEU A 18 -25.42 15.57 -14.59
N THR A 19 -25.84 16.17 -13.48
CA THR A 19 -25.38 15.76 -12.15
C THR A 19 -26.04 14.43 -11.84
N ILE A 20 -25.36 13.33 -12.18
CA ILE A 20 -25.74 12.02 -11.63
C ILE A 20 -25.49 12.13 -10.13
N VAL A 21 -26.57 12.23 -9.36
CA VAL A 21 -26.50 12.09 -7.92
C VAL A 21 -26.01 10.67 -7.67
N SER A 22 -24.72 10.54 -7.36
CA SER A 22 -24.13 9.27 -6.95
C SER A 22 -25.00 8.72 -5.84
N LYS A 23 -25.59 7.54 -6.05
CA LYS A 23 -26.19 6.80 -4.95
C LYS A 23 -25.13 6.66 -3.85
N ASN A 24 -25.57 6.71 -2.60
CA ASN A 24 -24.69 6.47 -1.48
C ASN A 24 -24.06 5.07 -1.65
N PRO A 25 -22.72 4.97 -1.79
CA PRO A 25 -22.04 3.69 -2.07
C PRO A 25 -22.20 2.67 -0.93
N CYS A 26 -22.60 3.12 0.26
CA CYS A 26 -22.77 2.25 1.42
C CYS A 26 -24.11 1.50 1.43
N TRP A 27 -25.09 1.91 0.61
CA TRP A 27 -26.43 1.31 0.63
C TRP A 27 -26.54 -0.04 -0.08
N ASP A 28 -25.57 -0.39 -0.92
CA ASP A 28 -25.53 -1.68 -1.62
C ASP A 28 -24.89 -2.79 -0.76
N HIS A 29 -24.56 -2.49 0.51
CA HIS A 29 -23.97 -3.43 1.45
C HIS A 29 -24.99 -3.86 2.52
N GLU A 30 -25.33 -5.16 2.52
CA GLU A 30 -26.33 -5.73 3.42
C GLU A 30 -25.74 -6.26 4.73
N ASP A 31 -24.42 -6.46 4.77
CA ASP A 31 -23.73 -7.05 5.92
C ASP A 31 -22.51 -6.22 6.36
N CYS A 32 -22.07 -6.46 7.59
CA CYS A 32 -20.95 -5.73 8.19
C CYS A 32 -19.66 -5.87 7.38
N LYS A 33 -19.36 -7.08 6.87
CA LYS A 33 -18.11 -7.38 6.17
C LYS A 33 -18.05 -6.67 4.81
N SER A 34 -19.13 -6.71 4.04
CA SER A 34 -19.22 -5.99 2.77
C SER A 34 -19.21 -4.48 2.99
N CYS A 35 -19.87 -3.99 4.04
CA CYS A 35 -19.89 -2.57 4.39
C CYS A 35 -18.49 -2.00 4.68
N ILE A 36 -17.74 -2.59 5.61
CA ILE A 36 -16.43 -2.08 6.04
C ILE A 36 -15.33 -2.27 4.98
N SER A 37 -15.60 -3.03 3.91
CA SER A 37 -14.69 -3.17 2.79
C SER A 37 -14.58 -1.89 1.96
N HIS A 38 -15.57 -1.00 2.05
CA HIS A 38 -15.56 0.28 1.37
C HIS A 38 -15.00 1.38 2.29
N PRO A 39 -14.01 2.18 1.84
CA PRO A 39 -13.30 3.12 2.71
C PRO A 39 -14.17 4.24 3.27
N LEU A 40 -15.26 4.58 2.57
CA LEU A 40 -16.19 5.64 2.97
C LEU A 40 -17.31 5.15 3.90
N CYS A 41 -17.39 3.85 4.19
CA CYS A 41 -18.52 3.29 4.91
C CYS A 41 -18.14 2.87 6.35
N VAL A 42 -19.15 2.83 7.20
CA VAL A 42 -19.08 2.31 8.57
C VAL A 42 -20.33 1.50 8.86
N TRP A 43 -20.18 0.50 9.73
CA TRP A 43 -21.30 -0.32 10.16
C TRP A 43 -21.77 0.11 11.55
N VAL A 44 -23.02 0.52 11.67
CA VAL A 44 -23.65 0.85 12.95
C VAL A 44 -24.12 -0.44 13.62
N THR A 45 -23.67 -0.74 14.83
CA THR A 45 -24.00 -1.98 15.56
C THR A 45 -25.34 -1.87 16.29
N LYS A 46 -25.72 -0.67 16.75
CA LYS A 46 -27.01 -0.40 17.41
C LYS A 46 -27.75 0.75 16.72
N MET A 47 -28.93 0.46 16.21
CA MET A 47 -29.70 1.41 15.40
C MET A 47 -30.72 2.22 16.22
N ASP A 48 -31.01 1.83 17.45
CA ASP A 48 -32.11 2.39 18.28
C ASP A 48 -32.02 3.92 18.41
N ASP A 49 -30.82 4.44 18.61
CA ASP A 49 -30.57 5.88 18.75
C ASP A 49 -30.51 6.63 17.41
N TYR A 50 -30.43 5.90 16.29
CA TYR A 50 -30.22 6.45 14.95
C TYR A 50 -31.39 6.20 14.00
N LEU A 51 -32.49 5.57 14.43
CA LEU A 51 -33.64 5.20 13.57
C LEU A 51 -34.14 6.31 12.63
N TYR A 52 -34.02 7.58 13.04
CA TYR A 52 -34.49 8.75 12.28
C TYR A 52 -33.37 9.56 11.60
N SER A 53 -32.12 9.11 11.66
CA SER A 53 -31.02 9.80 11.00
C SER A 53 -31.16 9.73 9.48
N PRO A 54 -30.91 10.82 8.73
CA PRO A 54 -30.87 10.80 7.27
C PRO A 54 -29.89 9.76 6.70
N ALA A 55 -28.84 9.40 7.46
CA ALA A 55 -27.84 8.43 7.05
C ALA A 55 -28.37 6.98 7.07
N THR A 56 -29.26 6.69 8.01
CA THR A 56 -29.91 5.40 8.21
C THR A 56 -31.35 5.50 7.67
N ARG A 57 -31.56 5.18 6.39
CA ARG A 57 -32.87 5.31 5.72
C ARG A 57 -34.01 4.75 6.60
N ASN A 58 -34.73 5.60 7.34
CA ASN A 58 -35.73 5.22 8.33
C ASN A 58 -35.37 3.96 9.15
N GLY A 59 -34.12 3.87 9.62
CA GLY A 59 -33.67 2.76 10.47
C GLY A 59 -33.36 1.44 9.75
N THR A 60 -33.35 1.38 8.41
CA THR A 60 -33.24 0.12 7.68
C THR A 60 -31.80 -0.31 7.32
N HIS A 61 -30.81 0.58 7.44
CA HIS A 61 -29.45 0.29 6.99
C HIS A 61 -28.42 0.53 8.09
N HIS A 62 -27.75 -0.56 8.49
CA HIS A 62 -26.59 -0.49 9.37
C HIS A 62 -25.36 0.07 8.65
N CYS A 63 -25.23 -0.14 7.33
CA CYS A 63 -24.13 0.41 6.56
C CYS A 63 -24.42 1.85 6.12
N VAL A 64 -23.59 2.79 6.58
CA VAL A 64 -23.76 4.22 6.36
C VAL A 64 -22.44 4.89 5.97
N LEU A 65 -22.52 6.09 5.41
CA LEU A 65 -21.32 6.88 5.11
C LEU A 65 -20.65 7.34 6.40
N ARG A 66 -19.31 7.32 6.41
CA ARG A 66 -18.43 7.90 7.44
C ARG A 66 -18.48 9.44 7.49
N GLN A 67 -19.47 10.08 6.86
CA GLN A 67 -19.55 11.53 6.76
C GLN A 67 -19.86 12.19 8.12
N HIS A 68 -19.26 13.34 8.38
CA HIS A 68 -19.35 14.09 9.64
C HIS A 68 -20.75 14.63 9.99
N SER A 69 -21.72 14.59 9.07
CA SER A 69 -23.05 15.18 9.28
C SER A 69 -23.89 14.42 10.30
N THR A 70 -23.65 13.12 10.48
CA THR A 70 -24.30 12.32 11.52
C THR A 70 -23.25 11.96 12.58
N GLN A 71 -23.48 12.41 13.80
CA GLN A 71 -22.63 12.05 14.94
C GLN A 71 -23.10 10.71 15.50
N PHE A 72 -22.45 9.64 15.07
CA PHE A 72 -22.61 8.33 15.69
C PHE A 72 -21.76 8.26 16.96
N LYS A 73 -22.29 7.57 17.98
CA LYS A 73 -21.58 7.18 19.19
C LYS A 73 -20.51 6.18 18.79
N SER A 74 -19.29 6.38 19.27
CA SER A 74 -18.15 5.51 18.97
C SER A 74 -18.43 4.04 19.25
N GLU A 75 -19.14 3.76 20.35
CA GLU A 75 -19.49 2.42 20.82
C GLU A 75 -20.55 1.71 19.96
N ASP A 76 -21.31 2.46 19.17
CA ASP A 76 -22.34 1.93 18.28
C ASP A 76 -21.84 1.82 16.84
N ILE A 77 -20.53 2.00 16.61
CA ILE A 77 -19.88 1.80 15.32
C ILE A 77 -18.94 0.60 15.41
N TYR A 78 -19.03 -0.30 14.44
CA TYR A 78 -18.00 -1.30 14.24
C TYR A 78 -16.86 -0.68 13.43
N ASP A 79 -15.79 -0.34 14.14
CA ASP A 79 -14.56 0.18 13.56
C ASP A 79 -13.36 -0.65 14.02
N PRO A 80 -12.96 -1.70 13.26
CA PRO A 80 -11.83 -2.52 13.65
C PRO A 80 -10.53 -1.72 13.52
N GLU A 81 -9.81 -1.62 14.63
CA GLU A 81 -8.48 -1.00 14.63
C GLU A 81 -7.54 -1.81 13.73
N PRO A 82 -6.81 -1.14 12.82
CA PRO A 82 -5.76 -1.80 12.06
C PRO A 82 -4.71 -2.39 13.02
N SER A 83 -4.28 -3.62 12.78
CA SER A 83 -3.30 -4.28 13.64
C SER A 83 -2.16 -4.88 12.85
N PHE A 84 -1.00 -4.92 13.50
CA PHE A 84 0.25 -5.47 13.00
C PHE A 84 0.78 -6.49 14.00
N GLU A 85 0.97 -7.73 13.55
CA GLU A 85 1.59 -8.78 14.34
C GLU A 85 2.88 -9.24 13.63
N PRO A 86 4.06 -8.80 14.09
CA PRO A 86 5.32 -9.31 13.57
C PRO A 86 5.48 -10.75 14.04
N ARG A 87 5.89 -11.63 13.14
CA ARG A 87 6.21 -13.00 13.48
C ARG A 87 7.68 -13.22 13.14
N ARG A 88 8.35 -13.87 14.11
CA ARG A 88 9.66 -14.54 14.11
C ARG A 88 10.80 -13.81 13.38
N MET A 89 11.99 -14.40 13.58
CA MET A 89 13.22 -14.00 12.92
C MET A 89 13.59 -15.11 11.94
N PHE A 90 14.05 -14.74 10.75
CA PHE A 90 14.44 -15.69 9.72
C PHE A 90 15.85 -15.44 9.22
N HIS A 91 16.59 -16.52 9.06
CA HIS A 91 17.96 -16.51 8.55
C HIS A 91 17.96 -17.08 7.14
N TRP A 92 18.43 -16.29 6.18
CA TRP A 92 18.58 -16.75 4.79
C TRP A 92 19.77 -16.11 4.12
N ALA A 93 20.59 -16.93 3.46
CA ALA A 93 21.74 -16.50 2.68
C ALA A 93 22.71 -15.55 3.44
N GLY A 94 22.91 -15.78 4.74
CA GLY A 94 23.77 -14.93 5.57
C GLY A 94 23.14 -13.59 5.97
N LEU A 95 21.82 -13.44 5.82
CA LEU A 95 21.05 -12.29 6.29
C LEU A 95 20.09 -12.72 7.40
N ILE A 96 19.82 -11.80 8.33
CA ILE A 96 18.79 -11.91 9.36
C ILE A 96 17.67 -10.94 9.00
N PHE A 97 16.47 -11.46 8.82
CA PHE A 97 15.24 -10.70 8.56
C PHE A 97 14.40 -10.67 9.84
N GLU A 98 13.93 -9.47 10.18
CA GLU A 98 13.06 -9.24 11.33
C GLU A 98 11.99 -8.18 10.99
N PRO A 99 10.70 -8.55 10.91
CA PRO A 99 10.15 -9.90 10.98
C PRO A 99 10.35 -10.72 9.69
N ASP A 100 10.17 -12.04 9.77
CA ASP A 100 10.17 -12.92 8.58
C ASP A 100 8.83 -12.98 7.87
N ASN A 101 7.75 -12.89 8.64
CA ASN A 101 6.41 -12.74 8.13
C ASN A 101 5.59 -11.77 8.99
N VAL A 102 4.65 -11.11 8.33
CA VAL A 102 3.76 -10.13 8.96
C VAL A 102 2.33 -10.54 8.73
N VAL A 103 1.51 -10.52 9.78
CA VAL A 103 0.06 -10.55 9.64
C VAL A 103 -0.46 -9.13 9.78
N ILE A 104 -0.96 -8.58 8.68
CA ILE A 104 -1.56 -7.24 8.62
C ILE A 104 -3.08 -7.41 8.64
N ARG A 105 -3.74 -6.78 9.62
CA ARG A 105 -5.18 -6.58 9.60
C ARG A 105 -5.44 -5.12 9.28
N ALA A 106 -5.72 -4.82 8.02
CA ALA A 106 -5.96 -3.46 7.56
C ALA A 106 -7.47 -3.20 7.44
N LYS A 107 -7.85 -1.95 7.72
CA LYS A 107 -9.17 -1.40 7.43
C LYS A 107 -9.14 -0.71 6.07
N ALA A 108 -10.26 -0.72 5.34
CA ALA A 108 -10.36 -0.02 4.06
C ALA A 108 -10.06 1.49 4.23
N GLY A 109 -9.09 1.97 3.45
CA GLY A 109 -8.62 3.36 3.50
C GLY A 109 -7.69 3.71 4.67
N ALA A 110 -7.35 2.75 5.54
CA ALA A 110 -6.37 2.96 6.60
C ALA A 110 -4.95 2.62 6.09
N GLN A 111 -3.98 3.42 6.52
CA GLN A 111 -2.56 3.14 6.33
C GLN A 111 -2.08 2.29 7.51
N VAL A 112 -1.35 1.22 7.21
CA VAL A 112 -0.63 0.42 8.20
C VAL A 112 0.84 0.50 7.88
N GLU A 113 1.63 0.96 8.86
CA GLU A 113 3.08 1.04 8.75
C GLU A 113 3.71 -0.14 9.49
N PHE A 114 4.78 -0.67 8.94
CA PHE A 114 5.59 -1.68 9.60
C PHE A 114 7.06 -1.49 9.25
N GLU A 115 7.91 -1.90 10.18
CA GLU A 115 9.35 -1.86 10.01
C GLU A 115 9.89 -3.24 9.67
N LEU A 116 10.77 -3.29 8.68
CA LEU A 116 11.53 -4.48 8.32
C LEU A 116 13.00 -4.18 8.53
N SER A 117 13.64 -4.91 9.44
CA SER A 117 15.08 -4.87 9.64
C SER A 117 15.76 -6.00 8.89
N VAL A 118 16.84 -5.68 8.19
CA VAL A 118 17.72 -6.65 7.54
C VAL A 118 19.13 -6.43 8.05
N LYS A 119 19.71 -7.45 8.69
CA LYS A 119 21.07 -7.38 9.23
C LYS A 119 21.93 -8.46 8.57
N PRO A 120 23.08 -8.11 7.98
CA PRO A 120 24.01 -9.12 7.51
C PRO A 120 24.59 -9.87 8.72
N VAL A 121 24.68 -11.19 8.60
CA VAL A 121 25.49 -12.02 9.48
C VAL A 121 26.94 -11.84 9.06
N GLN A 122 27.85 -11.75 10.03
CA GLN A 122 29.28 -11.72 9.73
C GLN A 122 29.66 -12.94 8.88
N ALA A 123 30.21 -12.69 7.69
CA ALA A 123 30.62 -13.73 6.77
C ALA A 123 31.82 -14.48 7.35
N LYS A 124 31.70 -15.81 7.46
CA LYS A 124 32.80 -16.68 7.90
C LYS A 124 33.63 -17.23 6.74
N ILE A 125 33.05 -17.22 5.54
CA ILE A 125 33.63 -17.81 4.34
C ILE A 125 33.39 -16.83 3.19
N LEU A 126 34.46 -16.46 2.49
CA LEU A 126 34.41 -15.65 1.29
C LEU A 126 34.85 -16.50 0.10
N ASN A 127 33.95 -16.68 -0.88
CA ASN A 127 34.27 -17.36 -2.14
C ASN A 127 34.49 -16.31 -3.22
N ILE A 128 35.67 -16.30 -3.83
CA ILE A 128 36.04 -15.36 -4.89
C ILE A 128 36.11 -16.10 -6.21
N TYR A 129 35.36 -15.60 -7.20
CA TYR A 129 35.36 -16.12 -8.56
C TYR A 129 35.90 -15.07 -9.51
N PHE A 130 37.04 -15.36 -10.13
CA PHE A 130 37.62 -14.49 -11.15
C PHE A 130 36.96 -14.79 -12.50
N LEU A 131 36.11 -13.86 -12.96
CA LEU A 131 35.53 -13.91 -14.30
C LEU A 131 36.48 -13.24 -15.29
N ILE A 132 37.30 -14.05 -15.98
CA ILE A 132 38.34 -13.56 -16.87
C ILE A 132 37.91 -13.68 -18.34
N HIS A 133 37.95 -12.56 -19.06
CA HIS A 133 37.67 -12.55 -20.50
C HIS A 133 38.76 -13.28 -21.28
N ARG A 134 38.36 -14.24 -22.12
CA ARG A 134 39.29 -15.07 -22.92
C ARG A 134 39.85 -14.28 -24.09
N THR A 135 41.01 -13.65 -23.88
CA THR A 135 41.76 -12.91 -24.90
C THR A 135 43.16 -13.48 -25.09
N MET A 136 43.91 -12.97 -26.07
CA MET A 136 45.33 -13.33 -26.22
C MET A 136 46.18 -12.98 -24.99
N ALA A 137 45.74 -12.01 -24.18
CA ALA A 137 46.40 -11.61 -22.94
C ALA A 137 46.07 -12.49 -21.73
N LEU A 138 45.27 -13.55 -21.88
CA LEU A 138 44.82 -14.41 -20.77
C LEU A 138 45.98 -14.93 -19.92
N LYS A 139 47.09 -15.35 -20.54
CA LYS A 139 48.28 -15.84 -19.82
C LYS A 139 48.88 -14.75 -18.91
N ASN A 140 48.94 -13.52 -19.40
CA ASN A 140 49.48 -12.40 -18.62
C ASN A 140 48.54 -12.04 -17.47
N ILE A 141 47.23 -12.07 -17.70
CA ILE A 141 46.23 -11.81 -16.65
C ILE A 141 46.30 -12.89 -15.56
N LEU A 142 46.40 -14.16 -15.94
CA LEU A 142 46.55 -15.27 -14.99
C LEU A 142 47.86 -15.17 -14.20
N ALA A 143 48.96 -14.78 -14.85
CA ALA A 143 50.24 -14.55 -14.17
C ALA A 143 50.12 -13.43 -13.13
N ILE A 144 49.53 -12.27 -13.50
CA ILE A 144 49.31 -11.16 -12.56
C ILE A 144 48.48 -11.62 -11.35
N ILE A 145 47.39 -12.37 -11.56
CA ILE A 145 46.56 -12.84 -10.44
C ILE A 145 47.35 -13.82 -9.56
N SER A 146 48.10 -14.73 -10.18
CA SER A 146 48.92 -15.72 -9.45
C SER A 146 50.01 -15.05 -8.62
N ASP A 147 50.70 -14.07 -9.19
CA ASP A 147 51.83 -13.40 -8.56
C ASP A 147 51.38 -12.50 -7.39
N ASN A 148 50.12 -12.05 -7.39
CA ASN A 148 49.57 -11.16 -6.36
C ASN A 148 48.55 -11.86 -5.44
N LEU A 149 48.40 -13.18 -5.53
CA LEU A 149 47.36 -13.91 -4.81
C LEU A 149 47.48 -13.73 -3.28
N ASP A 150 48.69 -13.81 -2.75
CA ASP A 150 48.95 -13.66 -1.32
C ASP A 150 48.60 -12.25 -0.81
N GLU A 151 48.91 -11.21 -1.58
CA GLU A 151 48.55 -9.83 -1.25
C GLU A 151 47.02 -9.62 -1.26
N ILE A 152 46.33 -10.23 -2.23
CA ILE A 152 44.87 -10.22 -2.31
C ILE A 152 44.28 -10.89 -1.06
N VAL A 153 44.78 -12.06 -0.67
CA VAL A 153 44.30 -12.79 0.52
C VAL A 153 44.55 -11.97 1.80
N GLN A 154 45.76 -11.44 2.00
CA GLN A 154 46.08 -10.62 3.17
C GLN A 154 45.25 -9.34 3.23
N GLY A 155 44.98 -8.71 2.08
CA GLY A 155 44.12 -7.54 1.98
C GLY A 155 42.68 -7.84 2.39
N LEU A 156 42.19 -9.06 2.15
CA LEU A 156 40.86 -9.48 2.55
C LEU A 156 40.81 -9.82 4.04
N GLU A 157 41.77 -10.55 4.57
CA GLU A 157 41.80 -10.92 6.01
C GLU A 157 41.81 -9.71 6.95
N LYS A 158 42.40 -8.58 6.55
CA LYS A 158 42.41 -7.36 7.37
C LYS A 158 41.05 -6.64 7.45
N ASN A 159 40.13 -6.95 6.55
CA ASN A 159 38.86 -6.23 6.37
C ASN A 159 37.62 -7.06 6.77
N PHE A 160 37.81 -8.30 7.24
CA PHE A 160 36.76 -9.24 7.67
C PHE A 160 36.93 -9.61 9.16
#